data_AF-A0A959NCK7-F1
#
_entry.id   AF-A0A959NCK7-F1
#
_cell.length_a   1.000
_cell.length_b   1.000
_cell.length_c   1.000
_cell.angle_alpha   90.00
_cell.angle_beta   90.00
_cell.angle_gamma   90.00
#
_symmetry.space_group_name_H-M   'P 1'
#
loop_
_entity.id
_entity.type
_entity.pdbx_description
1 polymer ?
#
loop_
_entity_poly.entity_id
_entity_poly.type
_entity_poly.pdbx_seq_one_letter_code
_entity_poly.pdbx_strand_id
1 'polypeptide(L)'
;MRKYFSIINLVLLFWISGMNSALAQSPPKPRDTTIQGPQTFAMIMGISKYKFVRPLEYADKDAEMFANFLKSPAGGSLTDDNIYMLLNENATLANFYVRGFQWLKAKKLQSGDRLFIYLAGHGDAIDE
;
A
#
# COMPACT_ATOMS: atom_id res chain seq x y z
N MET A 1 -0.01 -41.03 -33.05
CA MET A 1 -0.03 -40.59 -31.64
C MET A 1 1.07 -39.53 -31.35
N ARG A 2 1.12 -38.43 -32.11
CA ARG A 2 2.19 -37.41 -31.96
C ARG A 2 1.69 -35.97 -32.05
N LYS A 3 0.39 -35.76 -32.29
CA LYS A 3 -0.25 -34.45 -32.40
C LYS A 3 -0.91 -33.96 -31.09
N TYR A 4 -1.20 -34.86 -30.15
CA TYR A 4 -1.80 -34.50 -28.85
C TYR A 4 -0.78 -34.03 -27.80
N PHE A 5 0.51 -34.38 -27.94
CA PHE A 5 1.56 -33.99 -26.99
C PHE A 5 1.94 -32.50 -27.09
N SER A 6 1.65 -31.86 -28.23
CA SER A 6 1.92 -30.44 -28.48
C SER A 6 0.89 -29.52 -27.80
N ILE A 7 -0.37 -29.95 -27.76
CA ILE A 7 -1.47 -29.16 -27.18
C ILE A 7 -1.38 -29.14 -25.65
N ILE A 8 -0.93 -30.22 -25.01
CA ILE A 8 -0.77 -30.31 -23.56
C ILE A 8 0.35 -29.37 -23.05
N ASN A 9 1.44 -29.21 -23.80
CA ASN A 9 2.52 -28.28 -23.45
C ASN A 9 2.11 -26.80 -23.64
N LEU A 10 1.22 -26.51 -24.59
CA LEU A 10 0.73 -25.15 -24.82
C LEU A 10 -0.26 -24.69 -23.72
N VAL A 11 -1.04 -25.62 -23.16
CA VAL A 11 -1.94 -25.33 -22.02
C VAL A 11 -1.15 -25.14 -20.72
N LEU A 12 -0.08 -25.91 -20.48
CA LEU A 12 0.78 -25.72 -19.29
C LEU A 12 1.50 -24.36 -19.28
N LEU A 13 1.93 -23.86 -20.44
CA LEU A 13 2.55 -22.54 -20.59
C LEU A 13 1.57 -21.39 -20.31
N PHE A 14 0.26 -21.59 -20.49
CA PHE A 14 -0.76 -20.60 -20.14
C PHE A 14 -1.05 -20.54 -18.63
N TRP A 15 -0.81 -21.60 -17.87
CA TRP A 15 -0.96 -21.57 -16.40
C TRP A 15 0.20 -20.86 -15.70
N ILE A 16 1.41 -20.90 -16.28
CA ILE A 16 2.59 -20.21 -15.70
C ILE A 16 2.59 -18.71 -16.05
N SER A 17 1.89 -18.32 -17.11
CA SER A 17 1.81 -16.92 -17.55
C SER A 17 0.84 -16.06 -16.72
N GLY A 18 0.03 -16.67 -15.86
CA GLY A 18 -0.98 -15.98 -15.03
C GLY A 18 -0.47 -15.38 -13.73
N MET A 19 0.79 -15.63 -13.33
CA MET A 19 1.34 -15.19 -12.03
C MET A 19 2.23 -13.93 -12.10
N ASN A 20 2.17 -13.17 -13.19
CA ASN A 20 2.75 -11.82 -13.24
C ASN A 20 1.68 -10.75 -13.06
N SER A 21 0.94 -10.79 -11.95
CA SER A 21 0.20 -9.62 -11.45
C SER A 21 1.10 -8.72 -10.60
N ALA A 22 2.34 -8.48 -11.06
CA ALA A 22 3.14 -7.38 -10.58
C ALA A 22 2.82 -6.18 -11.49
N LEU A 23 2.31 -5.09 -10.90
CA LEU A 23 2.23 -3.69 -11.40
C LEU A 23 0.84 -3.04 -11.55
N ALA A 24 -0.27 -3.78 -11.54
CA ALA A 24 -1.60 -3.18 -11.52
C ALA A 24 -2.28 -3.39 -10.15
N GLN A 25 -1.97 -2.55 -9.16
CA GLN A 25 -2.83 -2.42 -7.98
C GLN A 25 -4.23 -2.03 -8.44
N SER A 26 -5.25 -2.68 -7.87
CA SER A 26 -6.66 -2.38 -8.14
C SER A 26 -6.96 -0.89 -7.92
N PRO A 27 -7.92 -0.31 -8.67
CA PRO A 27 -8.31 1.08 -8.47
C PRO A 27 -8.62 1.38 -7.00
N PRO A 28 -8.28 2.58 -6.49
CA PRO A 28 -8.51 2.91 -5.10
C PRO A 28 -10.01 2.85 -4.77
N LYS A 29 -10.35 2.15 -3.68
CA LYS A 29 -11.73 2.06 -3.22
C LYS A 29 -12.21 3.42 -2.70
N PRO A 30 -13.38 3.92 -3.16
CA PRO A 30 -13.94 5.19 -2.69
C PRO A 30 -14.22 5.21 -1.17
N ARG A 31 -14.53 6.41 -0.64
CA ARG A 31 -15.11 6.59 0.70
C ARG A 31 -16.32 5.68 0.91
N ASP A 32 -16.43 5.08 2.09
CA ASP A 32 -17.64 4.36 2.50
C ASP A 32 -18.76 5.37 2.79
N THR A 33 -19.86 5.31 2.02
CA THR A 33 -21.00 6.22 2.16
C THR A 33 -22.04 5.75 3.18
N THR A 34 -21.88 4.55 3.74
CA THR A 34 -22.79 4.02 4.78
C THR A 34 -22.47 4.57 6.17
N ILE A 35 -21.22 4.98 6.40
CA ILE A 35 -20.78 5.59 7.65
C ILE A 35 -21.19 7.07 7.67
N GLN A 36 -22.02 7.44 8.64
CA GLN A 36 -22.44 8.83 8.86
C GLN A 36 -21.41 9.56 9.75
N GLY A 37 -21.00 10.75 9.34
CA GLY A 37 -20.07 11.61 10.10
C GLY A 37 -18.60 11.44 9.71
N PRO A 38 -17.68 11.98 10.54
CA PRO A 38 -16.25 11.92 10.31
C PRO A 38 -15.70 10.52 10.16
N GLN A 39 -14.77 10.33 9.23
CA GLN A 39 -14.01 9.11 9.03
C GLN A 39 -12.53 9.35 9.27
N THR A 40 -11.82 8.29 9.66
CA THR A 40 -10.37 8.33 9.86
C THR A 40 -9.68 7.51 8.78
N PHE A 41 -8.63 8.08 8.21
CA PHE A 41 -7.80 7.53 7.15
C PHE A 41 -6.34 7.55 7.58
N ALA A 42 -5.51 6.68 7.00
CA ALA A 42 -4.08 6.69 7.24
C ALA A 42 -3.29 6.46 5.95
N MET A 43 -2.24 7.25 5.75
CA MET A 43 -1.17 6.99 4.80
C MET A 43 0.08 6.64 5.61
N ILE A 44 0.59 5.43 5.45
CA ILE A 44 1.65 4.87 6.28
C ILE A 44 2.78 4.39 5.37
N MET A 45 4.01 4.80 5.68
CA MET A 45 5.20 4.38 4.96
C MET A 45 6.29 3.93 5.94
N GLY A 46 6.91 2.79 5.67
CA GLY A 46 8.06 2.27 6.41
C GLY A 46 9.11 1.71 5.48
N ILE A 47 10.36 2.17 5.58
CA ILE A 47 11.44 1.72 4.69
C ILE A 47 12.64 1.27 5.53
N SER A 48 12.86 -0.04 5.58
CA SER A 48 14.04 -0.64 6.20
C SER A 48 15.11 -0.99 5.16
N LYS A 49 14.67 -1.46 3.98
CA LYS A 49 15.56 -1.93 2.91
C LYS A 49 15.79 -0.82 1.88
N TYR A 50 16.97 -0.20 1.95
CA TYR A 50 17.41 0.82 0.99
C TYR A 50 18.41 0.24 -0.01
N LYS A 51 18.34 0.71 -1.26
CA LYS A 51 19.26 0.27 -2.33
C LYS A 51 20.65 0.91 -2.25
N PHE A 52 20.72 2.16 -1.82
CA PHE A 52 21.93 3.00 -1.92
C PHE A 52 22.45 3.56 -0.59
N VAL A 53 21.70 3.39 0.50
CA VAL A 53 22.08 3.83 1.84
C VAL A 53 21.96 2.66 2.81
N ARG A 54 22.55 2.80 4.00
CA ARG A 54 22.53 1.74 5.02
C ARG A 54 21.08 1.34 5.33
N PRO A 55 20.78 0.04 5.42
CA PRO A 55 19.44 -0.40 5.81
C PRO A 55 19.16 -0.02 7.27
N LEU A 56 17.88 0.10 7.60
CA LEU A 56 17.37 0.21 8.96
C LEU A 56 16.80 -1.15 9.39
N GLU A 57 16.72 -1.37 10.70
CA GLU A 57 16.33 -2.68 11.24
C GLU A 57 14.81 -2.82 11.41
N TYR A 58 14.10 -1.71 11.70
CA TYR A 58 12.72 -1.77 12.20
C TYR A 58 11.71 -0.83 11.52
N ALA A 59 12.13 0.05 10.61
CA ALA A 59 11.23 1.10 10.08
C ALA A 59 9.97 0.55 9.37
N ASP A 60 10.07 -0.56 8.63
CA ASP A 60 8.92 -1.27 8.09
C ASP A 60 8.06 -1.93 9.17
N LYS A 61 8.67 -2.48 10.22
CA LYS A 61 7.96 -3.05 11.39
C LYS A 61 7.24 -2.01 12.23
N ASP A 62 7.81 -0.83 12.37
CA ASP A 62 7.17 0.29 13.06
C ASP A 62 5.93 0.76 12.30
N ALA A 63 6.00 0.84 10.97
CA ALA A 63 4.86 1.12 10.10
C ALA A 63 3.76 0.04 10.19
N GLU A 64 4.12 -1.24 10.17
CA GLU A 64 3.18 -2.34 10.38
C GLU A 64 2.52 -2.28 11.76
N MET A 65 3.29 -2.00 12.81
CA MET A 65 2.80 -1.88 14.18
C MET A 65 1.80 -0.73 14.31
N PHE A 66 2.10 0.43 13.73
CA PHE A 66 1.17 1.56 13.75
C PHE A 66 -0.12 1.26 12.96
N ALA A 67 -0.01 0.61 11.80
CA ALA A 67 -1.19 0.17 11.05
C ALA A 67 -2.05 -0.81 11.87
N ASN A 68 -1.43 -1.78 12.55
CA ASN A 68 -2.13 -2.74 13.40
C ASN A 68 -2.80 -2.06 14.61
N PHE A 69 -2.14 -1.06 15.20
CA PHE A 69 -2.74 -0.26 16.25
C PHE A 69 -4.02 0.43 15.75
N LEU A 70 -3.98 1.11 14.59
CA LEU A 70 -5.15 1.77 14.02
C LEU A 70 -6.31 0.82 13.70
N LYS A 71 -6.02 -0.43 13.33
CA LYS A 71 -7.03 -1.48 13.12
C LYS A 71 -7.64 -2.00 14.42
N SER A 72 -6.95 -1.84 15.55
CA SER A 72 -7.43 -2.31 16.85
C SER A 72 -8.57 -1.43 17.38
N PRO A 73 -9.41 -1.94 18.30
CA PRO A 73 -10.44 -1.12 18.96
C PRO A 73 -9.87 0.12 19.65
N ALA A 74 -8.70 0.01 20.26
CA ALA A 74 -8.04 1.12 20.94
C ALA A 74 -7.52 2.20 19.98
N GLY A 75 -7.19 1.83 18.73
CA GLY A 75 -6.74 2.75 17.69
C GLY A 75 -7.84 3.23 16.74
N GLY A 76 -9.09 2.85 16.96
CA GLY A 76 -10.25 3.36 16.22
C GLY A 76 -10.85 2.40 15.19
N SER A 77 -10.45 1.12 15.18
CA SER A 77 -11.03 0.08 14.32
C SER A 77 -11.03 0.40 12.83
N LEU A 78 -9.94 1.00 12.32
CA LEU A 78 -9.83 1.33 10.90
C LEU A 78 -9.87 0.06 10.04
N THR A 79 -10.59 0.14 8.93
CA THR A 79 -10.58 -0.92 7.91
C THR A 79 -9.34 -0.81 7.03
N ASP A 80 -8.93 -1.92 6.40
CA ASP A 80 -7.82 -1.92 5.44
C ASP A 80 -8.04 -0.93 4.30
N ASP A 81 -9.29 -0.73 3.88
CA ASP A 81 -9.62 0.23 2.83
C ASP A 81 -9.28 1.67 3.19
N ASN A 82 -9.27 2.00 4.49
CA ASN A 82 -8.94 3.32 5.02
C ASN A 82 -7.45 3.47 5.38
N ILE A 83 -6.63 2.46 5.10
CA ILE A 83 -5.18 2.49 5.32
C ILE A 83 -4.46 2.27 3.98
N TYR A 84 -3.73 3.30 3.54
CA TYR A 84 -2.80 3.19 2.43
C TYR A 84 -1.39 2.96 2.98
N MET A 85 -0.85 1.75 2.80
CA MET A 85 0.44 1.37 3.37
C MET A 85 1.48 1.02 2.30
N LEU A 86 2.68 1.58 2.42
CA LEU A 86 3.82 1.29 1.56
C LEU A 86 5.03 0.85 2.39
N LEU A 87 5.57 -0.32 2.08
CA LEU A 87 6.73 -0.87 2.78
C LEU A 87 7.88 -1.13 1.81
N ASN A 88 9.11 -0.85 2.25
CA ASN A 88 10.36 -1.20 1.57
C ASN A 88 10.34 -0.87 0.06
N GLU A 89 10.55 -1.85 -0.83
CA GLU A 89 10.61 -1.69 -2.28
C GLU A 89 9.33 -1.09 -2.90
N ASN A 90 8.19 -1.16 -2.20
CA ASN A 90 6.94 -0.55 -2.64
C ASN A 90 6.86 0.94 -2.32
N ALA A 91 7.70 1.46 -1.42
CA ALA A 91 7.75 2.87 -1.02
C ALA A 91 8.49 3.74 -2.05
N THR A 92 8.07 3.65 -3.31
CA THR A 92 8.62 4.45 -4.42
C THR A 92 7.94 5.82 -4.49
N LEU A 93 8.61 6.81 -5.11
CA LEU A 93 8.03 8.13 -5.39
C LEU A 93 6.71 8.02 -6.17
N ALA A 94 6.64 7.12 -7.16
CA ALA A 94 5.42 6.91 -7.94
C ALA A 94 4.27 6.36 -7.08
N ASN A 95 4.54 5.40 -6.20
CA ASN A 95 3.50 4.86 -5.33
C ASN A 95 3.07 5.89 -4.27
N PHE A 96 4.01 6.61 -3.66
CA PHE A 96 3.66 7.60 -2.65
C PHE A 96 2.94 8.82 -3.23
N TYR A 97 3.56 9.51 -4.20
CA TYR A 97 3.01 10.75 -4.75
C TYR A 97 1.90 10.52 -5.76
N VAL A 98 2.02 9.58 -6.68
CA VAL A 98 0.97 9.43 -7.72
C VAL A 98 -0.18 8.60 -7.17
N ARG A 99 0.11 7.38 -6.69
CA ARG A 99 -0.95 6.47 -6.24
C ARG A 99 -1.52 6.87 -4.89
N GLY A 100 -0.70 7.34 -3.95
CA GLY A 100 -1.16 7.83 -2.65
C GLY A 100 -2.12 9.01 -2.78
N PHE A 101 -1.83 9.98 -3.64
CA PHE A 101 -2.76 11.09 -3.89
C PHE A 101 -4.02 10.64 -4.64
N GLN A 102 -3.94 9.69 -5.58
CA GLN A 102 -5.12 9.12 -6.21
C GLN A 102 -6.02 8.40 -5.19
N TRP A 103 -5.41 7.64 -4.27
CA TRP A 103 -6.12 7.00 -3.18
C TRP A 103 -6.78 8.03 -2.27
N LEU A 104 -6.05 9.07 -1.85
CA LEU A 104 -6.59 10.12 -0.98
C LEU A 104 -7.74 10.87 -1.66
N LYS A 105 -7.62 11.18 -2.95
CA LYS A 105 -8.68 11.80 -3.75
C LYS A 105 -9.94 10.93 -3.80
N ALA A 106 -9.80 9.60 -3.89
CA ALA A 106 -10.93 8.68 -3.85
C ALA A 106 -11.66 8.68 -2.49
N LYS A 107 -10.96 9.01 -1.40
CA LYS A 107 -11.55 9.14 -0.05
C LYS A 107 -12.36 10.42 0.15
N LYS A 108 -12.19 11.42 -0.72
CA LYS A 108 -12.97 12.66 -0.72
C LYS A 108 -13.11 13.24 0.70
N LEU A 109 -11.97 13.53 1.34
CA LEU A 109 -11.95 14.02 2.72
C LEU A 109 -12.90 15.20 2.91
N GLN A 110 -13.64 15.16 4.01
CA GLN A 110 -14.65 16.12 4.41
C GLN A 110 -14.21 16.83 5.69
N SER A 111 -14.84 17.96 6.00
CA SER A 111 -14.61 18.65 7.28
C SER A 111 -14.88 17.71 8.45
N GLY A 112 -13.94 17.65 9.40
CA GLY A 112 -14.01 16.77 10.58
C GLY A 112 -13.34 15.41 10.39
N ASP A 113 -13.08 14.97 9.16
CA ASP A 113 -12.28 13.76 8.92
C ASP A 113 -10.87 13.89 9.49
N ARG A 114 -10.26 12.75 9.80
CA ARG A 114 -8.89 12.65 10.26
C ARG A 114 -8.03 11.91 9.25
N LEU A 115 -6.87 12.47 8.93
CA LEU A 115 -5.82 11.79 8.17
C LEU A 115 -4.58 11.66 9.04
N PHE A 116 -4.14 10.42 9.28
CA PHE A 116 -2.81 10.13 9.78
C PHE A 116 -1.83 10.03 8.60
N ILE A 117 -0.66 10.65 8.74
CA ILE A 117 0.49 10.42 7.88
C ILE A 117 1.61 9.92 8.79
N TYR A 118 2.07 8.70 8.57
CA TYR A 118 3.13 8.08 9.37
C TYR A 118 4.28 7.68 8.46
N LEU A 119 5.48 8.18 8.77
CA LEU A 119 6.69 7.94 7.98
C LEU A 119 7.78 7.40 8.91
N ALA A 120 8.31 6.23 8.61
CA ALA A 120 9.46 5.64 9.28
C ALA A 120 10.56 5.32 8.24
N GLY A 121 11.74 5.89 8.43
CA GLY A 121 12.86 5.77 7.49
C GLY A 121 13.97 6.78 7.76
N HIS A 122 14.94 6.85 6.84
CA HIS A 122 15.92 7.93 6.80
C HIS A 122 15.26 9.28 6.58
N GLY A 123 15.65 10.26 7.40
CA GLY A 123 15.39 11.67 7.17
C GLY A 123 16.71 12.37 6.84
N ASP A 124 16.66 13.31 5.91
CA ASP A 124 17.77 14.19 5.60
C ASP A 124 17.24 15.62 5.52
N ALA A 125 18.10 16.59 5.79
CA ALA A 125 17.79 18.00 5.63
C ALA A 125 18.76 18.56 4.58
N ILE A 126 18.20 19.11 3.51
CA ILE A 126 18.98 19.89 2.56
C ILE A 126 18.80 21.33 2.99
N ASP A 127 19.89 22.01 3.36
CA ASP A 127 19.86 23.47 3.52
C ASP A 127 19.60 24.08 2.13
N GLU A 128 18.39 24.63 1.95
CA GLU A 128 17.99 25.40 0.78
C GLU A 128 18.41 26.87 0.88
#